data_AF-H0ERM6-F1
#
_entry.id   AF-H0ERM6-F1
#
_cell.length_a   1.000
_cell.length_b   1.000
_cell.length_c   1.000
_cell.angle_alpha   90.00
_cell.angle_beta   90.00
_cell.angle_gamma   90.00
#
_symmetry.space_group_name_H-M   'P 1'
#
loop_
_entity.id
_entity.type
_entity.pdbx_description
1 polymer ?
#
loop_
_entity_poly.entity_id
_entity_poly.type
_entity_poly.pdbx_seq_one_letter_code
_entity_poly.pdbx_strand_id
1 'polypeptide(L)'
;MIGVFTAAVAFAVANLPAVSHQDSVERSEETSPVGKAMYMAAGSGIPEIKTILLFPKYRDNGRKMREMLSVACSAGLSVAFGAPIGGVLFSYESVLIDCRQPEGSWICAQEGQDYKTNYYGWLLYGTSVKLILTIITFGCKVPSGIIIPALDAGALFGRLVGQAIPDISPGIFAMVGAAAFLAGISRMTVSLAVIMFELTGEVDYIPPFMIAILIAKWVADALSSEGVYDLAQTVLGHPFLDPDHALHIVRNEGSQVEELIPPPQTMNEITVDLPADFRVPKSLLATKLTQLKARGLMDAGVVLVQNGMLHGYLAEAELDFVLSEPCVLDEGEEMVDLLQGPIAAFVDRTPLTVCGKAPMEVAVQMFGALGLRYLVVVAEGSGRVEGVVIKKRLVWYLEGLKGE
;
A
#
# COMPACT_ATOMS: atom_id res chain seq x y z
N MET A 1 8.93 -5.40 22.13
CA MET A 1 7.95 -4.80 21.18
C MET A 1 7.76 -5.67 19.95
N ILE A 2 8.83 -6.15 19.28
CA ILE A 2 8.74 -7.33 18.38
C ILE A 2 8.00 -8.46 19.10
N GLY A 3 8.37 -8.73 20.36
CA GLY A 3 7.66 -9.65 21.27
C GLY A 3 6.15 -9.43 21.45
N VAL A 4 5.65 -8.20 21.33
CA VAL A 4 4.20 -7.88 21.47
C VAL A 4 3.48 -8.12 20.15
N PHE A 5 4.11 -7.83 19.02
CA PHE A 5 3.59 -8.17 17.69
C PHE A 5 3.62 -9.68 17.45
N THR A 6 4.72 -10.36 17.79
CA THR A 6 4.75 -11.83 17.79
C THR A 6 3.80 -12.41 18.81
N ALA A 7 3.57 -11.79 19.98
CA ALA A 7 2.58 -12.27 20.94
C ALA A 7 1.14 -12.02 20.46
N ALA A 8 0.84 -10.93 19.78
CA ALA A 8 -0.49 -10.68 19.20
C ALA A 8 -0.78 -11.63 18.04
N VAL A 9 0.19 -11.83 17.14
CA VAL A 9 0.11 -12.84 16.07
C VAL A 9 0.02 -14.24 16.67
N ALA A 10 0.85 -14.58 17.67
CA ALA A 10 0.80 -15.88 18.34
C ALA A 10 -0.47 -16.09 19.17
N PHE A 11 -1.06 -15.04 19.78
CA PHE A 11 -2.30 -15.11 20.56
C PHE A 11 -3.53 -15.19 19.65
N ALA A 12 -3.50 -14.55 18.48
CA ALA A 12 -4.48 -14.76 17.43
C ALA A 12 -4.38 -16.17 16.83
N VAL A 13 -3.16 -16.67 16.62
CA VAL A 13 -2.89 -18.05 16.15
C VAL A 13 -3.26 -19.10 17.20
N ALA A 14 -3.03 -18.86 18.50
CA ALA A 14 -3.30 -19.81 19.58
C ALA A 14 -4.80 -19.95 19.92
N ASN A 15 -5.63 -18.97 19.52
CA ASN A 15 -7.10 -19.05 19.67
C ASN A 15 -7.80 -19.59 18.41
N LEU A 16 -7.06 -19.92 17.35
CA LEU A 16 -7.56 -20.76 16.26
C LEU A 16 -7.42 -22.22 16.71
N PRO A 17 -8.47 -23.06 16.55
CA PRO A 17 -8.37 -24.47 16.92
C PRO A 17 -7.27 -25.14 16.08
N ALA A 18 -6.20 -25.59 16.74
CA ALA A 18 -5.12 -26.32 16.10
C ALA A 18 -5.63 -27.72 15.69
N VAL A 19 -5.58 -28.03 14.40
CA VAL A 19 -5.87 -29.38 13.90
C VAL A 19 -4.64 -30.25 14.16
N SER A 20 -4.80 -31.27 15.00
CA SER A 20 -3.82 -32.33 15.21
C SER A 20 -4.26 -33.60 14.48
N HIS A 21 -3.29 -34.36 13.96
CA HIS A 21 -3.50 -35.61 13.23
C HIS A 21 -4.21 -36.69 14.06
N GLN A 22 -5.34 -37.17 13.52
CA GLN A 22 -6.06 -38.45 13.67
C GLN A 22 -5.91 -39.29 14.95
N ASP A 23 -7.06 -39.61 15.57
CA ASP A 23 -7.48 -41.01 15.77
C ASP A 23 -9.01 -41.15 15.98
N SER A 24 -9.61 -42.01 15.15
CA SER A 24 -10.90 -42.73 15.25
C SER A 24 -12.12 -42.17 16.02
N VAL A 25 -13.23 -42.03 15.26
CA VAL A 25 -14.64 -42.37 15.59
C VAL A 25 -15.31 -41.64 16.78
N GLU A 26 -16.08 -40.59 16.49
CA GLU A 26 -17.53 -40.50 16.77
C GLU A 26 -18.15 -39.22 16.20
N ARG A 27 -19.41 -39.34 15.76
CA ARG A 27 -20.21 -38.33 15.06
C ARG A 27 -20.79 -37.33 16.06
N SER A 28 -20.60 -36.03 15.84
CA SER A 28 -21.50 -34.97 16.35
C SER A 28 -21.39 -33.72 15.48
N GLU A 29 -22.54 -33.29 14.95
CA GLU A 29 -22.73 -32.04 14.22
C GLU A 29 -22.49 -30.85 15.17
N GLU A 30 -21.46 -30.05 14.93
CA GLU A 30 -21.36 -28.69 15.48
C GLU A 30 -20.97 -27.70 14.37
N THR A 31 -21.97 -26.96 13.90
CA THR A 31 -21.81 -25.78 13.05
C THR A 31 -21.14 -24.66 13.84
N SER A 32 -19.82 -24.52 13.74
CA SER A 32 -19.09 -23.37 14.31
C SER A 32 -19.19 -22.13 13.40
N PRO A 33 -19.38 -20.91 13.93
CA PRO A 33 -19.60 -19.70 13.12
C PRO A 33 -18.27 -19.14 12.58
N VAL A 34 -17.69 -19.82 11.60
CA VAL A 34 -16.37 -19.55 10.99
C VAL A 34 -16.32 -18.21 10.22
N GLY A 35 -17.45 -17.74 9.71
CA GLY A 35 -17.52 -16.48 8.96
C GLY A 35 -17.04 -15.24 9.75
N LYS A 36 -17.15 -15.25 11.09
CA LYS A 36 -16.76 -14.11 11.94
C LYS A 36 -15.25 -13.97 12.10
N ALA A 37 -14.48 -15.05 12.01
CA ALA A 37 -13.03 -15.02 12.15
C ALA A 37 -12.34 -14.36 10.94
N MET A 38 -12.87 -14.58 9.74
CA MET A 38 -12.31 -14.03 8.49
C MET A 38 -12.48 -12.51 8.37
N TYR A 39 -13.63 -11.96 8.82
CA TYR A 39 -13.82 -10.51 8.89
C TYR A 39 -12.96 -9.83 9.97
N MET A 40 -12.62 -10.53 11.06
CA MET A 40 -11.71 -9.99 12.09
C MET A 40 -10.26 -9.86 11.58
N ALA A 41 -9.80 -10.77 10.71
CA ALA A 41 -8.45 -10.72 10.16
C ALA A 41 -8.22 -9.55 9.19
N ALA A 42 -9.20 -9.22 8.34
CA ALA A 42 -9.14 -8.07 7.42
C ALA A 42 -9.11 -6.72 8.17
N GLY A 43 -9.61 -6.68 9.41
CA GLY A 43 -9.54 -5.53 10.29
C GLY A 43 -8.31 -5.47 11.20
N SER A 44 -7.47 -6.52 11.27
CA SER A 44 -6.36 -6.65 12.23
C SER A 44 -5.36 -5.49 12.13
N GLY A 45 -5.00 -5.10 10.90
CA GLY A 45 -4.00 -4.05 10.65
C GLY A 45 -4.33 -2.70 11.30
N ILE A 46 -5.60 -2.37 11.48
CA ILE A 46 -6.06 -1.05 11.95
C ILE A 46 -5.75 -0.86 13.46
N PRO A 47 -6.07 -1.80 14.37
CA PRO A 47 -5.55 -1.86 15.73
C PRO A 47 -4.04 -1.71 15.81
N GLU A 48 -3.28 -2.46 15.01
CA GLU A 48 -1.81 -2.43 15.06
C GLU A 48 -1.25 -1.06 14.66
N ILE A 49 -1.80 -0.42 13.61
CA ILE A 49 -1.43 0.94 13.20
C ILE A 49 -1.73 1.95 14.31
N LYS A 50 -2.89 1.83 14.96
CA LYS A 50 -3.28 2.71 16.08
C LYS A 50 -2.34 2.51 17.29
N THR A 51 -1.94 1.28 17.57
CA THR A 51 -0.95 0.97 18.62
C THR A 51 0.43 1.53 18.29
N ILE A 52 0.86 1.52 17.03
CA ILE A 52 2.12 2.15 16.60
C ILE A 52 2.07 3.67 16.82
N LEU A 53 0.95 4.31 16.51
CA LEU A 53 0.74 5.76 16.68
C LEU A 53 0.67 6.21 18.15
N LEU A 54 0.35 5.30 19.08
CA LEU A 54 0.36 5.56 20.53
C LEU A 54 1.77 5.76 21.10
N PHE A 55 2.81 5.31 20.40
CA PHE A 55 4.19 5.47 20.86
C PHE A 55 4.89 6.65 20.16
N PRO A 56 5.19 7.75 20.88
CA PRO A 56 5.81 8.95 20.28
C PRO A 56 7.15 8.64 19.61
N LYS A 57 7.93 7.71 20.16
CA LYS A 57 9.20 7.24 19.57
C LYS A 57 9.09 6.76 18.10
N TYR A 58 7.95 6.22 17.69
CA TYR A 58 7.72 5.79 16.30
C TYR A 58 6.94 6.82 15.50
N ARG A 59 5.99 7.52 16.14
CA ARG A 59 5.23 8.63 15.52
C ARG A 59 6.15 9.74 15.01
N ASP A 60 7.13 10.12 15.81
CA ASP A 60 7.97 11.29 15.55
C ASP A 60 9.15 10.97 14.62
N ASN A 61 9.39 9.69 14.30
CA ASN A 61 10.43 9.26 13.36
C ASN A 61 9.82 8.58 12.13
N GLY A 62 9.73 9.33 11.02
CA GLY A 62 9.12 8.86 9.76
C GLY A 62 9.73 7.58 9.17
N ARG A 63 11.04 7.34 9.36
CA ARG A 63 11.69 6.09 8.90
C ARG A 63 11.16 4.89 9.69
N LYS A 64 11.16 5.00 11.02
CA LYS A 64 10.69 3.92 11.90
C LYS A 64 9.18 3.71 11.79
N MET A 65 8.40 4.77 11.55
CA MET A 65 6.98 4.67 11.26
C MET A 65 6.74 3.82 10.00
N ARG A 66 7.44 4.12 8.89
CA ARG A 66 7.32 3.35 7.63
C ARG A 66 7.69 1.88 7.83
N GLU A 67 8.77 1.59 8.56
CA GLU A 67 9.16 0.23 8.90
C GLU A 67 8.05 -0.49 9.71
N MET A 68 7.52 0.13 10.77
CA MET A 68 6.48 -0.49 11.60
C MET A 68 5.15 -0.68 10.85
N LEU A 69 4.76 0.25 9.96
CA LEU A 69 3.59 0.09 9.10
C LEU A 69 3.75 -1.09 8.15
N SER A 70 4.94 -1.29 7.57
CA SER A 70 5.20 -2.46 6.71
C SER A 70 5.09 -3.78 7.47
N VAL A 71 5.56 -3.82 8.72
CA VAL A 71 5.42 -4.99 9.60
C VAL A 71 3.96 -5.24 9.95
N ALA A 72 3.19 -4.19 10.23
CA ALA A 72 1.75 -4.30 10.51
C ALA A 72 0.98 -4.84 9.29
N CYS A 73 1.26 -4.32 8.08
CA CYS A 73 0.68 -4.84 6.85
C CYS A 73 1.06 -6.31 6.61
N SER A 74 2.34 -6.67 6.82
CA SER A 74 2.81 -8.05 6.71
C SER A 74 2.12 -8.98 7.71
N ALA A 75 1.97 -8.56 8.97
CA ALA A 75 1.28 -9.32 10.00
C ALA A 75 -0.21 -9.49 9.66
N GLY A 76 -0.87 -8.43 9.21
CA GLY A 76 -2.27 -8.47 8.77
C GLY A 76 -2.48 -9.42 7.58
N LEU A 77 -1.59 -9.40 6.59
CA LEU A 77 -1.57 -10.38 5.49
C LEU A 77 -1.41 -11.80 6.05
N SER A 78 -0.40 -12.07 6.88
CA SER A 78 -0.19 -13.40 7.48
C SER A 78 -1.37 -13.90 8.32
N VAL A 79 -2.07 -13.01 9.04
CA VAL A 79 -3.27 -13.35 9.82
C VAL A 79 -4.48 -13.58 8.92
N ALA A 80 -4.65 -12.82 7.85
CA ALA A 80 -5.70 -13.05 6.84
C ALA A 80 -5.57 -14.43 6.18
N PHE A 81 -4.33 -14.91 6.03
CA PHE A 81 -4.05 -16.28 5.57
C PHE A 81 -4.11 -17.34 6.70
N GLY A 82 -4.19 -16.92 7.97
CA GLY A 82 -4.54 -17.75 9.13
C GLY A 82 -3.44 -18.67 9.65
N ALA A 83 -2.27 -18.12 10.03
CA ALA A 83 -0.95 -18.79 9.96
C ALA A 83 -0.51 -18.87 8.48
N PRO A 84 0.75 -19.16 8.09
CA PRO A 84 1.16 -18.90 6.71
C PRO A 84 0.31 -19.62 5.64
N ILE A 85 -0.46 -20.65 6.00
CA ILE A 85 -1.01 -21.62 5.03
C ILE A 85 -2.43 -22.15 5.39
N GLY A 86 -2.82 -22.29 6.67
CA GLY A 86 -3.94 -23.17 7.07
C GLY A 86 -5.38 -22.68 6.81
N GLY A 87 -5.65 -21.38 6.88
CA GLY A 87 -7.02 -20.84 6.78
C GLY A 87 -7.58 -20.81 5.36
N VAL A 88 -6.70 -20.52 4.38
CA VAL A 88 -7.03 -20.64 2.95
C VAL A 88 -7.13 -22.11 2.57
N LEU A 89 -6.23 -22.97 3.05
CA LEU A 89 -6.29 -24.40 2.79
C LEU A 89 -7.64 -25.02 3.14
N PHE A 90 -8.28 -24.70 4.26
CA PHE A 90 -9.55 -25.35 4.60
C PHE A 90 -10.70 -25.10 3.60
N SER A 91 -10.78 -23.91 2.99
CA SER A 91 -11.78 -23.66 1.92
C SER A 91 -11.31 -24.18 0.55
N TYR A 92 -9.99 -24.16 0.33
CA TYR A 92 -9.35 -24.39 -0.96
C TYR A 92 -8.99 -25.85 -1.23
N GLU A 93 -8.68 -26.62 -0.18
CA GLU A 93 -8.35 -28.03 -0.20
C GLU A 93 -9.45 -28.79 -0.92
N SER A 94 -10.72 -28.49 -0.64
CA SER A 94 -11.87 -29.07 -1.33
C SER A 94 -11.83 -28.90 -2.86
N VAL A 95 -11.37 -27.77 -3.39
CA VAL A 95 -11.33 -27.46 -4.84
C VAL A 95 -10.01 -27.89 -5.49
N LEU A 96 -8.94 -28.06 -4.72
CA LEU A 96 -7.62 -28.47 -5.21
C LEU A 96 -7.33 -29.97 -5.08
N ILE A 97 -8.22 -30.77 -4.46
CA ILE A 97 -7.99 -32.21 -4.22
C ILE A 97 -7.53 -32.93 -5.48
N ASP A 98 -6.37 -33.61 -5.36
CA ASP A 98 -5.92 -34.63 -6.30
C ASP A 98 -6.61 -35.96 -5.97
N CYS A 99 -7.34 -36.51 -6.94
CA CYS A 99 -8.16 -37.71 -6.76
C CYS A 99 -7.37 -39.03 -6.81
N ARG A 100 -6.03 -38.98 -6.73
CA ARG A 100 -5.16 -40.16 -6.64
C ARG A 100 -5.33 -40.95 -5.34
N GLN A 101 -5.78 -40.33 -4.25
CA GLN A 101 -6.13 -40.98 -2.97
C GLN A 101 -7.52 -40.48 -2.51
N PRO A 102 -8.61 -41.21 -2.81
CA PRO A 102 -9.96 -40.72 -2.60
C PRO A 102 -10.48 -41.10 -1.22
N GLU A 103 -10.54 -40.14 -0.29
CA GLU A 103 -11.42 -40.26 0.87
C GLU A 103 -12.56 -39.22 0.77
N GLY A 104 -13.69 -39.64 0.22
CA GLY A 104 -15.00 -39.03 0.49
C GLY A 104 -15.35 -37.70 -0.20
N SER A 105 -14.53 -37.14 -1.10
CA SER A 105 -14.86 -35.85 -1.73
C SER A 105 -15.86 -35.96 -2.90
N TRP A 106 -16.86 -35.07 -2.94
CA TRP A 106 -17.87 -35.00 -4.02
C TRP A 106 -17.24 -34.84 -5.41
N ILE A 107 -16.11 -34.14 -5.50
CA ILE A 107 -15.46 -33.84 -6.76
C ILE A 107 -14.81 -35.09 -7.36
N CYS A 108 -14.10 -35.89 -6.55
CA CYS A 108 -13.49 -37.13 -7.04
C CYS A 108 -14.52 -38.17 -7.47
N ALA A 109 -15.69 -38.20 -6.83
CA ALA A 109 -16.81 -39.04 -7.25
C ALA A 109 -17.38 -38.62 -8.62
N GLN A 110 -17.37 -37.32 -8.92
CA GLN A 110 -17.87 -36.77 -10.18
C GLN A 110 -16.83 -36.86 -11.32
N GLU A 111 -15.53 -36.78 -11.00
CA GLU A 111 -14.43 -36.96 -11.96
C GLU A 111 -14.30 -38.40 -12.50
N GLY A 112 -14.72 -39.39 -11.70
CA GLY A 112 -14.73 -40.81 -12.07
C GLY A 112 -15.92 -41.26 -12.94
N GLN A 113 -16.86 -40.37 -13.29
CA GLN A 113 -17.99 -40.71 -14.16
C GLN A 113 -17.63 -40.63 -15.65
N ASP A 114 -18.10 -41.59 -16.46
CA ASP A 114 -17.86 -41.65 -17.92
C ASP A 114 -18.52 -40.49 -18.70
N TYR A 115 -19.66 -39.98 -18.22
CA TYR A 115 -20.36 -38.83 -18.82
C TYR A 115 -20.09 -37.53 -18.04
N LYS A 116 -19.06 -36.79 -18.46
CA LYS A 116 -18.59 -35.58 -17.77
C LYS A 116 -19.29 -34.27 -18.16
N THR A 117 -20.23 -34.30 -19.11
CA THR A 117 -20.88 -33.09 -19.67
C THR A 117 -21.56 -32.22 -18.60
N ASN A 118 -22.24 -32.84 -17.64
CA ASN A 118 -22.90 -32.11 -16.54
C ASN A 118 -21.88 -31.46 -15.59
N TYR A 119 -20.75 -32.13 -15.35
CA TYR A 119 -19.68 -31.62 -14.50
C TYR A 119 -18.98 -30.40 -15.13
N TYR A 120 -18.71 -30.46 -16.44
CA TYR A 120 -18.23 -29.29 -17.20
C TYR A 120 -19.19 -28.10 -17.10
N GLY A 121 -20.50 -28.35 -17.18
CA GLY A 121 -21.53 -27.33 -17.00
C GLY A 121 -21.48 -26.68 -15.60
N TRP A 122 -21.34 -27.49 -14.54
CA TRP A 122 -21.23 -26.98 -13.17
C TRP A 122 -19.96 -26.16 -12.92
N LEU A 123 -18.81 -26.58 -13.46
CA LEU A 123 -17.54 -25.83 -13.36
C LEU A 123 -17.62 -24.48 -14.11
N LEU A 124 -18.17 -24.48 -15.33
CA LEU A 124 -18.34 -23.27 -16.11
C LEU A 124 -19.33 -22.30 -15.43
N TYR A 125 -20.44 -22.83 -14.91
CA TYR A 125 -21.43 -22.06 -14.14
C TYR A 125 -20.80 -21.47 -12.88
N GLY A 126 -20.08 -22.29 -12.10
CA GLY A 126 -19.39 -21.85 -10.88
C GLY A 126 -18.37 -20.76 -11.15
N THR A 127 -17.55 -20.91 -12.20
CA THR A 127 -16.57 -19.89 -12.62
C THR A 127 -17.26 -18.59 -13.00
N SER A 128 -18.32 -18.65 -13.82
CA SER A 128 -19.05 -17.47 -14.29
C SER A 128 -19.73 -16.72 -13.15
N VAL A 129 -20.43 -17.44 -12.26
CA VAL A 129 -21.12 -16.86 -11.11
C VAL A 129 -20.13 -16.22 -10.13
N LYS A 130 -19.01 -16.89 -9.84
CA LYS A 130 -17.96 -16.34 -8.96
C LYS A 130 -17.36 -15.06 -9.55
N LEU A 131 -17.09 -15.03 -10.85
CA LEU A 131 -16.56 -13.85 -11.53
C LEU A 131 -17.55 -12.67 -11.41
N ILE A 132 -18.81 -12.87 -11.77
CA ILE A 132 -19.86 -11.83 -11.69
C ILE A 132 -20.03 -11.33 -10.25
N LEU A 133 -20.13 -12.24 -9.28
CA LEU A 133 -20.32 -11.86 -7.88
C LEU A 133 -19.11 -11.08 -7.35
N THR A 134 -17.90 -11.45 -7.74
CA THR A 134 -16.67 -10.76 -7.33
C THR A 134 -16.63 -9.33 -7.86
N ILE A 135 -17.04 -9.10 -9.11
CA ILE A 135 -17.16 -7.74 -9.68
C ILE A 135 -18.14 -6.91 -8.86
N ILE A 136 -19.31 -7.46 -8.53
CA ILE A 136 -20.34 -6.76 -7.76
C ILE A 136 -19.83 -6.45 -6.34
N THR A 137 -19.22 -7.42 -5.65
CA THR A 137 -18.77 -7.22 -4.26
C THR A 137 -17.61 -6.25 -4.15
N PHE A 138 -16.72 -6.21 -5.14
CA PHE A 138 -15.61 -5.25 -5.18
C PHE A 138 -16.10 -3.80 -5.37
N GLY A 139 -17.19 -3.60 -6.12
CA GLY A 139 -17.81 -2.29 -6.30
C GLY A 139 -18.66 -1.81 -5.11
N CYS A 140 -18.95 -2.66 -4.13
CA CYS A 140 -19.72 -2.28 -2.95
C CYS A 140 -18.86 -1.48 -1.95
N LYS A 141 -19.46 -0.47 -1.30
CA LYS A 141 -18.82 0.31 -0.22
C LYS A 141 -18.76 -0.46 1.11
N VAL A 142 -18.19 -1.66 1.08
CA VAL A 142 -18.04 -2.57 2.22
C VAL A 142 -16.58 -3.05 2.27
N PRO A 143 -15.94 -3.11 3.45
CA PRO A 143 -14.61 -3.68 3.58
C PRO A 143 -14.64 -5.15 3.12
N SER A 144 -13.97 -5.45 2.01
CA SER A 144 -13.91 -6.79 1.41
C SER A 144 -12.54 -7.06 0.78
N GLY A 145 -12.19 -8.34 0.62
CA GLY A 145 -10.96 -8.78 -0.02
C GLY A 145 -11.23 -9.47 -1.35
N ILE A 146 -10.36 -9.27 -2.34
CA ILE A 146 -10.48 -9.84 -3.70
C ILE A 146 -9.68 -11.13 -3.91
N ILE A 147 -8.72 -11.43 -3.03
CA ILE A 147 -7.77 -12.54 -3.21
C ILE A 147 -8.47 -13.90 -3.24
N ILE A 148 -9.29 -14.22 -2.23
CA ILE A 148 -9.96 -15.53 -2.12
C ILE A 148 -10.95 -15.76 -3.28
N PRO A 149 -11.86 -14.82 -3.60
CA PRO A 149 -12.76 -15.00 -4.75
C PRO A 149 -12.04 -15.16 -6.09
N ALA A 150 -10.91 -14.46 -6.29
CA ALA A 150 -10.08 -14.59 -7.49
C ALA A 150 -9.41 -15.98 -7.57
N LEU A 151 -8.84 -16.44 -6.46
CA LEU A 151 -8.28 -17.79 -6.36
C LEU A 151 -9.34 -18.85 -6.68
N ASP A 152 -10.54 -18.76 -6.10
CA ASP A 152 -11.62 -19.72 -6.36
C ASP A 152 -12.01 -19.76 -7.85
N ALA A 153 -12.20 -18.58 -8.47
CA ALA A 153 -12.55 -18.49 -9.87
C ALA A 153 -11.45 -19.08 -10.77
N GLY A 154 -10.18 -18.78 -10.45
CA GLY A 154 -9.02 -19.34 -11.15
C GLY A 154 -8.88 -20.85 -10.99
N ALA A 155 -9.15 -21.40 -9.80
CA ALA A 155 -9.10 -22.85 -9.57
C ALA A 155 -10.21 -23.60 -10.31
N LEU A 156 -11.44 -23.08 -10.31
CA LEU A 156 -12.54 -23.68 -11.08
C LEU A 156 -12.24 -23.67 -12.59
N PHE A 157 -11.69 -22.56 -13.09
CA PHE A 157 -11.28 -22.45 -14.48
C PHE A 157 -10.09 -23.36 -14.82
N GLY A 158 -9.09 -23.41 -13.95
CA GLY A 158 -7.93 -24.31 -14.09
C GLY A 158 -8.36 -25.77 -14.10
N ARG A 159 -9.26 -26.17 -13.19
CA ARG A 159 -9.81 -27.53 -13.14
C ARG A 159 -10.62 -27.85 -14.40
N LEU A 160 -11.40 -26.89 -14.91
CA LEU A 160 -12.13 -27.02 -16.18
C LEU A 160 -11.17 -27.33 -17.35
N VAL A 161 -10.04 -26.63 -17.43
CA VAL A 161 -9.01 -26.89 -18.46
C VAL A 161 -8.31 -28.24 -18.22
N GLY A 162 -7.98 -28.56 -16.97
CA GLY A 162 -7.32 -29.81 -16.60
C GLY A 162 -8.13 -31.06 -16.94
N GLN A 163 -9.46 -30.98 -16.88
CA GLN A 163 -10.35 -32.07 -17.31
C GLN A 163 -10.26 -32.38 -18.82
N ALA A 164 -9.87 -31.39 -19.63
CA ALA A 164 -9.72 -31.57 -21.07
C ALA A 164 -8.40 -32.23 -21.48
N ILE A 165 -7.42 -32.30 -20.55
CA ILE A 165 -6.10 -32.88 -20.79
C ILE A 165 -6.04 -34.26 -20.12
N PRO A 166 -5.94 -35.36 -20.90
CA PRO A 166 -5.75 -36.69 -20.32
C PRO A 166 -4.36 -36.82 -19.69
N ASP A 167 -4.21 -37.79 -18.78
CA ASP A 167 -2.94 -38.24 -18.17
C ASP A 167 -2.34 -37.40 -17.02
N ILE A 168 -2.88 -36.23 -16.71
CA ILE A 168 -2.40 -35.37 -15.60
C ILE A 168 -3.55 -35.10 -14.63
N SER A 169 -3.27 -35.01 -13.32
CA SER A 169 -4.31 -34.75 -12.33
C SER A 169 -4.90 -33.33 -12.50
N PRO A 170 -6.24 -33.19 -12.63
CA PRO A 170 -6.90 -31.89 -12.78
C PRO A 170 -6.66 -30.92 -11.61
N GLY A 171 -6.30 -31.45 -10.43
CA GLY A 171 -5.92 -30.66 -9.25
C GLY A 171 -4.69 -29.77 -9.51
N ILE A 172 -3.68 -30.26 -10.23
CA ILE A 172 -2.50 -29.46 -10.58
C ILE A 172 -2.90 -28.27 -11.47
N PHE A 173 -3.76 -28.49 -12.46
CA PHE A 173 -4.27 -27.41 -13.29
C PHE A 173 -5.14 -26.42 -12.53
N ALA A 174 -5.90 -26.87 -11.53
CA ALA A 174 -6.63 -25.98 -10.62
C ALA A 174 -5.67 -25.04 -9.87
N MET A 175 -4.55 -25.57 -9.34
CA MET A 175 -3.52 -24.77 -8.68
C MET A 175 -2.84 -23.77 -9.62
N VAL A 176 -2.52 -24.20 -10.84
CA VAL A 176 -1.92 -23.32 -11.86
C VAL A 176 -2.90 -22.22 -12.28
N GLY A 177 -4.17 -22.57 -12.52
CA GLY A 177 -5.22 -21.63 -12.91
C GLY A 177 -5.53 -20.60 -11.84
N ALA A 178 -5.54 -21.02 -10.57
CA ALA A 178 -5.64 -20.14 -9.41
C ALA A 178 -4.54 -19.07 -9.39
N ALA A 179 -3.29 -19.51 -9.55
CA ALA A 179 -2.12 -18.65 -9.52
C ALA A 179 -2.14 -17.67 -10.70
N ALA A 180 -2.39 -18.19 -11.90
CA ALA A 180 -2.47 -17.39 -13.12
C ALA A 180 -3.57 -16.32 -13.04
N PHE A 181 -4.75 -16.67 -12.54
CA PHE A 181 -5.87 -15.73 -12.44
C PHE A 181 -5.61 -14.63 -11.39
N LEU A 182 -5.09 -15.00 -10.21
CA LEU A 182 -4.72 -14.01 -9.19
C LEU A 182 -3.58 -13.11 -9.67
N ALA A 183 -2.57 -13.64 -10.38
CA ALA A 183 -1.51 -12.85 -11.03
C ALA A 183 -2.09 -11.86 -12.06
N GLY A 184 -3.07 -12.32 -12.85
CA GLY A 184 -3.77 -11.53 -13.85
C GLY A 184 -4.66 -10.42 -13.28
N ILE A 185 -5.04 -10.48 -12.00
CA ILE A 185 -5.82 -9.40 -11.35
C ILE A 185 -4.90 -8.48 -10.51
N SER A 186 -4.02 -9.09 -9.71
CA SER A 186 -3.20 -8.39 -8.70
C SER A 186 -1.85 -7.90 -9.21
N ARG A 187 -1.34 -8.43 -10.33
CA ARG A 187 0.02 -8.17 -10.84
C ARG A 187 1.16 -8.59 -9.90
N MET A 188 0.86 -9.29 -8.80
CA MET A 188 1.86 -9.81 -7.86
C MET A 188 2.44 -11.14 -8.36
N THR A 189 3.77 -11.24 -8.54
CA THR A 189 4.42 -12.43 -9.11
C THR A 189 5.23 -13.23 -8.10
N VAL A 190 6.22 -12.60 -7.45
CA VAL A 190 7.15 -13.28 -6.54
C VAL A 190 6.42 -13.76 -5.28
N SER A 191 5.69 -12.87 -4.61
CA SER A 191 4.93 -13.24 -3.40
C SER A 191 3.89 -14.30 -3.70
N LEU A 192 3.24 -14.26 -4.87
CA LEU A 192 2.25 -15.25 -5.26
C LEU A 192 2.86 -16.63 -5.53
N ALA A 193 4.03 -16.68 -6.18
CA ALA A 193 4.75 -17.93 -6.37
C ALA A 193 5.15 -18.56 -5.04
N VAL A 194 5.57 -17.75 -4.06
CA VAL A 194 5.87 -18.22 -2.70
C VAL A 194 4.62 -18.72 -1.99
N ILE A 195 3.51 -17.98 -2.05
CA ILE A 195 2.22 -18.42 -1.48
C ILE A 195 1.81 -19.77 -2.07
N MET A 196 1.88 -19.93 -3.39
CA MET A 196 1.52 -21.19 -4.04
C MET A 196 2.49 -22.33 -3.70
N PHE A 197 3.79 -22.06 -3.61
CA PHE A 197 4.75 -23.03 -3.11
C PHE A 197 4.42 -23.49 -1.68
N GLU A 198 4.17 -22.53 -0.79
CA GLU A 198 3.85 -22.79 0.61
C GLU A 198 2.55 -23.60 0.76
N LEU A 199 1.53 -23.31 -0.05
CA LEU A 199 0.26 -24.04 -0.06
C LEU A 199 0.37 -25.46 -0.63
N THR A 200 1.22 -25.65 -1.64
CA THR A 200 1.36 -26.96 -2.32
C THR A 200 2.34 -27.89 -1.62
N GLY A 201 3.33 -27.34 -0.89
CA GLY A 201 4.30 -28.11 -0.13
C GLY A 201 5.31 -28.90 -0.98
N GLU A 202 5.25 -28.78 -2.31
CA GLU A 202 6.06 -29.57 -3.24
C GLU A 202 6.87 -28.64 -4.16
N VAL A 203 8.20 -28.72 -4.06
CA VAL A 203 9.14 -27.82 -4.73
C VAL A 203 9.16 -28.02 -6.25
N ASP A 204 8.82 -29.23 -6.70
CA ASP A 204 8.91 -29.62 -8.12
C ASP A 204 7.89 -28.86 -8.99
N TYR A 205 6.81 -28.35 -8.42
CA TYR A 205 5.79 -27.57 -9.13
C TYR A 205 6.06 -26.06 -9.16
N ILE A 206 7.14 -25.57 -8.54
CA ILE A 206 7.47 -24.13 -8.56
C ILE A 206 7.73 -23.59 -9.98
N PRO A 207 8.56 -24.23 -10.84
CA PRO A 207 8.81 -23.72 -12.18
C PRO A 207 7.55 -23.56 -13.05
N PRO A 208 6.63 -24.55 -13.15
CA PRO A 208 5.41 -24.38 -13.95
C PRO A 208 4.48 -23.29 -13.38
N PHE A 209 4.38 -23.13 -12.05
CA PHE A 209 3.63 -22.02 -11.46
C PHE A 209 4.23 -20.66 -11.84
N MET A 210 5.54 -20.50 -11.75
CA MET A 210 6.21 -19.24 -12.12
C MET A 210 6.00 -18.88 -13.59
N ILE A 211 6.10 -19.85 -14.50
CA ILE A 211 5.87 -19.62 -15.94
C ILE A 211 4.42 -19.18 -16.18
N ALA A 212 3.44 -19.87 -15.58
CA ALA A 212 2.03 -19.53 -15.72
C ALA A 212 1.70 -18.13 -15.16
N ILE A 213 2.24 -17.79 -13.98
CA ILE A 213 2.10 -16.47 -13.35
C ILE A 213 2.68 -15.37 -14.25
N LEU A 214 3.87 -15.58 -14.82
CA LEU A 214 4.52 -14.60 -15.68
C LEU A 214 3.75 -14.37 -16.99
N ILE A 215 3.31 -15.45 -17.64
CA ILE A 215 2.50 -15.35 -18.86
C ILE A 215 1.19 -14.63 -18.57
N ALA A 216 0.50 -14.99 -17.49
CA ALA A 216 -0.74 -14.33 -17.09
C ALA A 216 -0.54 -12.83 -16.81
N LYS A 217 0.55 -12.47 -16.13
CA LYS A 217 0.92 -11.07 -15.92
C LYS A 217 1.14 -10.35 -17.24
N TRP A 218 1.96 -10.90 -18.16
CA TRP A 218 2.28 -10.25 -19.43
C TRP A 218 1.04 -10.05 -20.31
N VAL A 219 0.19 -11.07 -20.41
CA VAL A 219 -1.07 -10.96 -21.12
C VAL A 219 -1.89 -9.83 -20.52
N ALA A 220 -2.00 -9.80 -19.20
CA ALA A 220 -2.83 -8.82 -18.55
C ALA A 220 -2.23 -7.39 -18.59
N ASP A 221 -0.90 -7.22 -18.50
CA ASP A 221 -0.21 -5.94 -18.74
C ASP A 221 -0.47 -5.41 -20.16
N ALA A 222 -0.60 -6.32 -21.14
CA ALA A 222 -0.92 -5.96 -22.52
C ALA A 222 -2.39 -5.52 -22.69
N LEU A 223 -3.30 -6.00 -21.84
CA LEU A 223 -4.72 -5.61 -21.86
C LEU A 223 -4.99 -4.36 -21.01
N SER A 224 -4.35 -4.23 -19.85
CA SER A 224 -4.52 -3.10 -18.94
C SER A 224 -3.18 -2.67 -18.33
N SER A 225 -2.95 -1.36 -18.32
CA SER A 225 -1.73 -0.76 -17.76
C SER A 225 -1.63 -0.86 -16.24
N GLU A 226 -2.77 -1.00 -15.54
CA GLU A 226 -2.85 -1.02 -14.09
C GLU A 226 -3.44 -2.34 -13.58
N GLY A 227 -2.98 -2.78 -12.40
CA GLY A 227 -3.61 -3.86 -11.64
C GLY A 227 -4.84 -3.36 -10.88
N VAL A 228 -5.61 -4.27 -10.28
CA VAL A 228 -6.84 -3.89 -9.56
C VAL A 228 -6.58 -2.97 -8.37
N TYR A 229 -5.44 -3.13 -7.69
CA TYR A 229 -5.08 -2.34 -6.52
C TYR A 229 -4.68 -0.91 -6.89
N ASP A 230 -3.87 -0.76 -7.93
CA ASP A 230 -3.45 0.56 -8.43
C ASP A 230 -4.65 1.32 -9.01
N LEU A 231 -5.49 0.62 -9.79
CA LEU A 231 -6.72 1.20 -10.34
C LEU A 231 -7.66 1.67 -9.23
N ALA A 232 -7.83 0.88 -8.17
CA ALA A 232 -8.65 1.27 -7.03
C ALA A 232 -8.11 2.51 -6.32
N GLN A 233 -6.79 2.65 -6.19
CA GLN A 233 -6.16 3.85 -5.63
C GLN A 233 -6.44 5.08 -6.49
N THR A 234 -6.31 4.96 -7.81
CA THR A 234 -6.60 6.02 -8.78
C THR A 234 -8.07 6.45 -8.72
N VAL A 235 -9.00 5.49 -8.74
CA VAL A 235 -10.45 5.76 -8.68
C VAL A 235 -10.87 6.43 -7.35
N LEU A 236 -10.20 6.08 -6.25
CA LEU A 236 -10.43 6.71 -4.95
C LEU A 236 -9.74 8.09 -4.80
N GLY A 237 -8.94 8.50 -5.78
CA GLY A 237 -8.22 9.78 -5.75
C GLY A 237 -7.13 9.83 -4.68
N HIS A 238 -6.52 8.70 -4.34
CA HIS A 238 -5.42 8.67 -3.39
C HIS A 238 -4.11 9.10 -4.06
N PRO A 239 -3.41 10.13 -3.55
CA PRO A 239 -2.18 10.61 -4.17
C PRO A 239 -1.05 9.60 -3.95
N PHE A 240 -0.81 8.76 -4.95
CA PHE A 240 0.27 7.77 -4.96
C PHE A 240 1.34 8.17 -5.98
N LEU A 241 2.61 8.04 -5.59
CA LEU A 241 3.74 8.29 -6.46
C LEU A 241 4.46 6.96 -6.67
N ASP A 242 4.23 6.36 -7.83
CA ASP A 242 5.08 5.28 -8.33
C ASP A 242 6.31 5.90 -9.01
N PRO A 243 7.51 5.78 -8.43
CA PRO A 243 8.71 6.42 -8.96
C PRO A 243 9.08 5.89 -10.36
N ASP A 244 8.90 4.60 -10.63
CA ASP A 244 9.32 4.00 -11.90
C ASP A 244 8.38 4.44 -13.03
N HIS A 245 7.07 4.40 -12.77
CA HIS A 245 6.06 4.88 -13.72
C HIS A 245 6.16 6.40 -13.94
N ALA A 246 6.34 7.18 -12.87
CA ALA A 246 6.50 8.64 -12.97
C ALA A 246 7.74 9.03 -13.79
N LEU A 247 8.86 8.31 -13.62
CA LEU A 247 10.07 8.53 -14.42
C LEU A 247 9.85 8.26 -15.91
N HIS A 248 9.04 7.26 -16.25
CA HIS A 248 8.73 6.97 -17.65
C HIS A 248 7.88 8.08 -18.30
N ILE A 249 6.95 8.68 -17.55
CA ILE A 249 6.13 9.80 -18.04
C ILE A 249 7.02 11.03 -18.28
N VAL A 250 7.77 11.44 -17.27
CA VAL A 250 8.57 12.67 -17.30
C VAL A 250 9.66 12.65 -18.38
N ARG A 251 10.26 11.48 -18.62
CA ARG A 251 11.31 11.31 -19.65
C ARG A 251 10.85 11.65 -21.06
N ASN A 252 9.55 11.54 -21.35
CA ASN A 252 9.02 11.78 -22.69
C ASN A 252 8.79 13.27 -22.97
N GLU A 253 8.62 14.09 -21.94
CA GLU A 253 8.32 15.51 -22.08
C GLU A 253 9.55 16.42 -21.96
N GLY A 254 10.53 16.04 -21.12
CA GLY A 254 11.73 16.84 -20.88
C GLY A 254 11.49 18.09 -20.02
N SER A 255 10.45 18.07 -19.19
CA SER A 255 10.02 19.17 -18.33
C SER A 255 11.03 19.48 -17.21
N GLN A 256 11.00 20.73 -16.71
CA GLN A 256 11.92 21.20 -15.67
C GLN A 256 11.20 21.40 -14.33
N VAL A 257 11.97 21.36 -13.24
CA VAL A 257 11.42 21.52 -11.88
C VAL A 257 10.78 22.90 -11.67
N GLU A 258 11.18 23.92 -12.43
CA GLU A 258 10.60 25.26 -12.38
C GLU A 258 9.08 25.28 -12.64
N GLU A 259 8.56 24.33 -13.41
CA GLU A 259 7.12 24.20 -13.66
C GLU A 259 6.33 23.79 -12.40
N LEU A 260 7.00 23.15 -11.43
CA LEU A 260 6.39 22.79 -10.15
C LEU A 260 6.34 23.97 -9.18
N ILE A 261 6.97 25.11 -9.47
CA ILE A 261 7.02 26.25 -8.55
C ILE A 261 5.59 26.79 -8.34
N PRO A 262 5.14 27.00 -7.08
CA PRO A 262 3.83 27.56 -6.81
C PRO A 262 3.69 29.02 -7.25
N PRO A 263 2.45 29.49 -7.50
CA PRO A 263 2.22 30.88 -7.90
C PRO A 263 2.84 31.87 -6.91
N PRO A 264 3.24 33.07 -7.36
CA PRO A 264 3.95 34.05 -6.53
C PRO A 264 3.16 34.46 -5.28
N GLN A 265 1.82 34.47 -5.37
CA GLN A 265 0.95 34.74 -4.22
C GLN A 265 1.11 33.68 -3.11
N THR A 266 1.15 32.40 -3.50
CA THR A 266 1.38 31.30 -2.55
C THR A 266 2.79 31.37 -1.98
N MET A 267 3.79 31.71 -2.79
CA MET A 267 5.16 31.90 -2.31
C MET A 267 5.26 32.98 -1.24
N ASN A 268 4.62 34.13 -1.44
CA ASN A 268 4.60 35.21 -0.46
C ASN A 268 3.94 34.80 0.86
N GLU A 269 2.95 33.91 0.81
CA GLU A 269 2.27 33.41 1.99
C GLU A 269 3.11 32.39 2.77
N ILE A 270 3.83 31.49 2.08
CA ILE A 270 4.65 30.46 2.74
C ILE A 270 6.07 30.91 3.08
N THR A 271 6.49 32.08 2.63
CA THR A 271 7.83 32.63 2.92
C THR A 271 7.78 33.56 4.13
N VAL A 272 8.77 33.42 5.02
CA VAL A 272 9.05 34.36 6.11
C VAL A 272 10.44 34.94 5.91
N ASP A 273 10.47 36.25 5.68
CA ASP A 273 11.70 37.03 5.59
C ASP A 273 12.24 37.32 6.99
N LEU A 274 13.47 36.87 7.24
CA LEU A 274 14.17 37.02 8.50
C LEU A 274 14.93 38.35 8.51
N PRO A 275 14.75 39.18 9.55
CA PRO A 275 15.60 40.34 9.78
C PRO A 275 17.03 39.92 10.19
N ALA A 276 17.95 40.88 10.28
CA ALA A 276 19.36 40.62 10.58
C ALA A 276 19.61 39.97 11.95
N ASP A 277 18.69 40.17 12.90
CA ASP A 277 18.68 39.60 14.24
C ASP A 277 17.89 38.29 14.33
N PHE A 278 17.29 37.82 13.23
CA PHE A 278 16.55 36.56 13.14
C PHE A 278 15.35 36.42 14.11
N ARG A 279 14.87 37.56 14.61
CA ARG A 279 13.70 37.64 15.48
C ARG A 279 12.48 38.05 14.68
N VAL A 280 11.42 37.25 14.77
CA VAL A 280 10.16 37.52 14.09
C VAL A 280 9.03 37.65 15.10
N PRO A 281 8.04 38.51 14.86
CA PRO A 281 6.93 38.65 15.77
C PRO A 281 6.04 37.40 15.76
N LYS A 282 5.60 36.95 16.93
CA LYS A 282 4.73 35.76 17.09
C LYS A 282 3.43 35.89 16.30
N SER A 283 2.91 37.11 16.16
CA SER A 283 1.71 37.42 15.37
C SER A 283 1.89 37.12 13.87
N LEU A 284 3.09 37.33 13.31
CA LEU A 284 3.39 37.00 11.92
C LEU A 284 3.32 35.48 11.72
N LEU A 285 3.99 34.72 12.59
CA LEU A 285 3.97 33.26 12.56
C LEU A 285 2.55 32.69 12.70
N ALA A 286 1.74 33.23 13.61
CA ALA A 286 0.34 32.85 13.76
C ALA A 286 -0.51 33.19 12.52
N THR A 287 -0.24 34.32 11.87
CA THR A 287 -0.93 34.70 10.63
C THR A 287 -0.58 33.72 9.50
N LYS A 288 0.71 33.38 9.37
CA LYS A 288 1.22 32.42 8.38
C LYS A 288 0.64 31.02 8.58
N LEU A 289 0.58 30.56 9.84
CA LEU A 289 -0.08 29.29 10.19
C LEU A 289 -1.56 29.29 9.79
N THR A 290 -2.26 30.38 10.08
CA THR A 290 -3.68 30.53 9.71
C THR A 290 -3.88 30.48 8.20
N GLN A 291 -2.99 31.11 7.42
CA GLN A 291 -3.00 31.07 5.95
C GLN A 291 -2.77 29.65 5.42
N LEU A 292 -1.81 28.91 6.00
CA LEU A 292 -1.56 27.50 5.65
C LEU A 292 -2.79 26.62 5.91
N LYS A 293 -3.39 26.75 7.09
CA LYS A 293 -4.60 26.00 7.48
C LYS A 293 -5.80 26.34 6.59
N ALA A 294 -6.02 27.62 6.29
CA ALA A 294 -7.12 28.07 5.43
C ALA A 294 -7.04 27.50 4.00
N ARG A 295 -5.83 27.25 3.48
CA ARG A 295 -5.61 26.62 2.17
C ARG A 295 -5.61 25.10 2.20
N GLY A 296 -5.72 24.47 3.38
CA GLY A 296 -5.60 23.02 3.55
C GLY A 296 -4.20 22.48 3.22
N LEU A 297 -3.16 23.32 3.33
CA LEU A 297 -1.77 22.96 3.08
C LEU A 297 -1.11 22.38 4.35
N MET A 298 -1.76 21.40 4.98
CA MET A 298 -1.28 20.79 6.25
C MET A 298 0.03 20.01 6.09
N ASP A 299 0.34 19.55 4.87
CA ASP A 299 1.61 18.87 4.55
C ASP A 299 2.75 19.85 4.22
N ALA A 300 2.44 21.15 4.14
CA ALA A 300 3.40 22.19 3.85
C ALA A 300 3.96 22.82 5.13
N GLY A 301 4.63 23.94 4.96
CA GLY A 301 5.34 24.64 6.02
C GLY A 301 5.82 25.97 5.51
N VAL A 302 6.52 26.67 6.37
CA VAL A 302 7.05 28.00 6.10
C VAL A 302 8.53 27.89 5.76
N VAL A 303 8.95 28.49 4.66
CA VAL A 303 10.36 28.63 4.31
C VAL A 303 10.92 29.92 4.91
N LEU A 304 12.04 29.79 5.61
CA LEU A 304 12.72 30.87 6.29
C LEU A 304 13.84 31.39 5.39
N VAL A 305 13.79 32.66 5.04
CA VAL A 305 14.64 33.26 4.02
C VAL A 305 15.25 34.55 4.55
N GLN A 306 16.52 34.82 4.23
CA GLN A 306 17.18 36.09 4.53
C GLN A 306 17.77 36.67 3.25
N ASN A 307 17.32 37.86 2.83
CA ASN A 307 17.73 38.48 1.56
C ASN A 307 17.57 37.55 0.35
N GLY A 308 16.55 36.69 0.34
CA GLY A 308 16.33 35.68 -0.70
C GLY A 308 17.09 34.37 -0.51
N MET A 309 18.04 34.28 0.43
CA MET A 309 18.80 33.07 0.71
C MET A 309 18.07 32.16 1.69
N LEU A 310 18.09 30.85 1.40
CA LEU A 310 17.52 29.82 2.25
C LEU A 310 18.24 29.75 3.60
N HIS A 311 17.48 29.80 4.69
CA HIS A 311 18.00 29.65 6.05
C HIS A 311 17.45 28.42 6.76
N GLY A 312 16.20 28.05 6.48
CA GLY A 312 15.60 26.86 7.04
C GLY A 312 14.16 26.66 6.58
N TYR A 313 13.55 25.61 7.09
CA TYR A 313 12.16 25.26 6.86
C TYR A 313 11.50 24.87 8.18
N LEU A 314 10.25 25.27 8.37
CA LEU A 314 9.47 24.95 9.56
C LEU A 314 8.14 24.33 9.13
N ALA A 315 7.88 23.08 9.49
CA ALA A 315 6.65 22.41 9.07
C ALA A 315 5.41 23.01 9.76
N GLU A 316 4.25 22.91 9.13
CA GLU A 316 2.99 23.41 9.70
C GLU A 316 2.69 22.80 11.08
N ALA A 317 2.84 21.49 11.24
CA ALA A 317 2.59 20.80 12.51
C ALA A 317 3.57 21.24 13.62
N GLU A 318 4.82 21.53 13.27
CA GLU A 318 5.82 22.04 14.21
C GLU A 318 5.51 23.48 14.61
N LEU A 319 5.11 24.30 13.64
CA LEU A 319 4.69 25.67 13.88
C LEU A 319 3.43 25.74 14.76
N ASP A 320 2.44 24.89 14.52
CA ASP A 320 1.23 24.79 15.34
C ASP A 320 1.57 24.35 16.78
N PHE A 321 2.42 23.32 16.91
CA PHE A 321 2.89 22.86 18.21
C PHE A 321 3.57 23.99 18.99
N VAL A 322 4.54 24.67 18.37
CA VAL A 322 5.29 25.76 19.00
C VAL A 322 4.39 26.94 19.40
N LEU A 323 3.37 27.27 18.60
CA LEU A 323 2.45 28.37 18.92
C LEU A 323 1.41 27.99 19.98
N SER A 324 1.02 26.72 20.05
CA SER A 324 0.02 26.21 20.99
C SER A 324 0.57 25.91 22.37
N GLU A 325 1.86 25.55 22.46
CA GLU A 325 2.44 25.03 23.68
C GLU A 325 3.12 26.15 24.50
N PRO A 326 2.58 26.52 25.68
CA PRO A 326 3.07 27.64 26.47
C PRO A 326 4.45 27.39 27.10
N CYS A 327 4.93 26.14 27.14
CA CYS A 327 6.29 25.83 27.61
C CYS A 327 7.39 26.12 26.57
N VAL A 328 7.02 26.40 25.32
CA VAL A 328 7.96 26.71 24.23
C VAL A 328 8.06 28.21 24.01
N LEU A 329 6.95 28.94 24.11
CA LEU A 329 6.91 30.39 23.98
C LEU A 329 6.15 30.98 25.17
N ASP A 330 6.86 31.74 26.00
CA ASP A 330 6.25 32.48 27.11
C ASP A 330 5.16 33.43 26.59
N GLU A 331 4.04 33.54 27.31
CA GLU A 331 2.91 34.39 26.91
C GLU A 331 3.26 35.88 26.77
N GLY A 332 4.37 36.33 27.38
CA GLY A 332 4.86 37.71 27.34
C GLY A 332 5.87 38.00 26.22
N GLU A 333 6.37 37.01 25.48
CA GLU A 333 7.33 37.23 24.40
C GLU A 333 6.63 37.52 23.07
N GLU A 334 6.67 38.79 22.64
CA GLU A 334 6.13 39.20 21.33
C GLU A 334 7.05 38.84 20.16
N MET A 335 8.36 38.74 20.41
CA MET A 335 9.40 38.47 19.42
C MET A 335 10.04 37.12 19.68
N VAL A 336 10.12 36.29 18.63
CA VAL A 336 10.63 34.93 18.69
C VAL A 336 11.90 34.82 17.86
N ASP A 337 12.99 34.36 18.48
CA ASP A 337 14.26 34.10 17.81
C ASP A 337 14.22 32.71 17.15
N LEU A 338 14.37 32.64 15.83
CA LEU A 338 14.28 31.38 15.07
C LEU A 338 15.60 30.59 15.02
N LEU A 339 16.71 31.20 15.41
CA LEU A 339 18.05 30.62 15.35
C LEU A 339 18.51 30.12 16.71
N GLN A 340 18.09 30.78 17.78
CA GLN A 340 18.44 30.48 19.16
C GLN A 340 17.18 30.30 20.00
N GLY A 341 17.23 29.41 21.00
CA GLY A 341 16.08 29.14 21.87
C GLY A 341 15.32 27.86 21.51
N PRO A 342 14.14 27.65 22.12
CA PRO A 342 13.43 26.37 22.06
C PRO A 342 12.81 26.09 20.67
N ILE A 343 12.41 27.12 19.93
CA ILE A 343 11.88 26.98 18.56
C ILE A 343 12.95 26.49 17.56
N ALA A 344 14.23 26.80 17.82
CA ALA A 344 15.33 26.51 16.90
C ALA A 344 15.59 25.01 16.73
N ALA A 345 15.08 24.18 17.65
CA ALA A 345 15.11 22.72 17.56
C ALA A 345 14.07 22.15 16.57
N PHE A 346 13.02 22.91 16.26
CA PHE A 346 11.96 22.54 15.32
C PHE A 346 12.24 23.05 13.90
N VAL A 347 13.17 23.99 13.74
CA VAL A 347 13.57 24.49 12.42
C VAL A 347 14.51 23.49 11.76
N ASP A 348 14.11 22.98 10.59
CA ASP A 348 15.01 22.24 9.71
C ASP A 348 16.00 23.21 9.07
N ARG A 349 17.27 23.09 9.47
CA ARG A 349 18.37 23.94 8.99
C ARG A 349 19.01 23.45 7.70
N THR A 350 18.71 22.22 7.29
CA THR A 350 19.29 21.61 6.10
C THR A 350 18.20 21.02 5.20
N PRO A 351 17.19 21.82 4.81
CA PRO A 351 16.17 21.34 3.90
C PRO A 351 16.83 21.00 2.55
N LEU A 352 16.39 19.89 1.94
CA LEU A 352 16.92 19.47 0.65
C LEU A 352 16.50 20.45 -0.44
N THR A 353 17.47 20.78 -1.29
CA THR A 353 17.30 21.76 -2.36
C THR A 353 17.54 21.14 -3.73
N VAL A 354 16.87 21.69 -4.73
CA VAL A 354 17.09 21.37 -6.14
C VAL A 354 17.09 22.66 -6.95
N CYS A 355 17.86 22.70 -8.03
CA CYS A 355 17.84 23.83 -8.95
C CYS A 355 16.53 23.83 -9.75
N GLY A 356 15.91 25.00 -9.97
CA GLY A 356 14.70 25.13 -10.79
C GLY A 356 14.86 24.59 -12.22
N LYS A 357 16.06 24.76 -12.80
CA LYS A 357 16.39 24.24 -14.13
C LYS A 357 16.80 22.77 -14.15
N ALA A 358 16.79 22.09 -13.00
CA ALA A 358 17.06 20.67 -12.98
C ALA A 358 15.97 19.91 -13.75
N PRO A 359 16.31 18.79 -14.40
CA PRO A 359 15.33 17.92 -15.02
C PRO A 359 14.34 17.38 -13.98
N MET A 360 13.06 17.30 -14.35
CA MET A 360 11.98 16.86 -13.47
C MET A 360 12.20 15.45 -12.90
N GLU A 361 12.96 14.58 -13.59
CA GLU A 361 13.36 13.26 -13.12
C GLU A 361 14.12 13.33 -11.78
N VAL A 362 14.88 14.40 -11.56
CA VAL A 362 15.60 14.60 -10.30
C VAL A 362 14.62 14.82 -9.16
N ALA A 363 13.57 15.64 -9.38
CA ALA A 363 12.53 15.83 -8.37
C ALA A 363 11.77 14.53 -8.10
N VAL A 364 11.39 13.77 -9.14
CA VAL A 364 10.72 12.47 -9.00
C VAL A 364 11.58 11.48 -8.19
N GLN A 365 12.88 11.37 -8.51
CA GLN A 365 13.80 10.51 -7.76
C GLN A 365 13.97 10.97 -6.31
N MET A 366 14.10 12.27 -6.06
CA MET A 366 14.20 12.80 -4.70
C MET A 366 12.94 12.48 -3.89
N PHE A 367 11.75 12.73 -4.41
CA PHE A 367 10.50 12.41 -3.73
C PHE A 367 10.27 10.90 -3.56
N GLY A 368 10.61 10.09 -4.56
CA GLY A 368 10.41 8.64 -4.56
C GLY A 368 11.42 7.89 -3.69
N ALA A 369 12.71 8.11 -3.91
CA ALA A 369 13.79 7.35 -3.26
C ALA A 369 14.09 7.82 -1.83
N LEU A 370 14.09 9.14 -1.58
CA LEU A 370 14.31 9.66 -0.23
C LEU A 370 13.00 9.74 0.58
N GLY A 371 11.86 9.68 -0.10
CA GLY A 371 10.54 9.74 0.53
C GLY A 371 10.29 11.10 1.19
N LEU A 372 10.64 12.18 0.50
CA LEU A 372 10.52 13.57 0.97
C LEU A 372 9.05 14.00 1.06
N ARG A 373 8.78 14.93 1.98
CA ARG A 373 7.48 15.62 2.08
C ARG A 373 7.44 16.89 1.24
N TYR A 374 8.56 17.62 1.24
CA TYR A 374 8.75 18.86 0.53
C TYR A 374 10.17 18.91 -0.07
N LEU A 375 10.37 19.78 -1.05
CA LEU A 375 11.64 20.05 -1.72
C LEU A 375 11.73 21.55 -1.99
N VAL A 376 12.85 22.17 -1.61
CA VAL A 376 13.05 23.61 -1.83
C VAL A 376 13.69 23.82 -3.20
N VAL A 377 13.12 24.71 -4.01
CA VAL A 377 13.61 25.04 -5.34
C VAL A 377 14.41 26.33 -5.26
N VAL A 378 15.64 26.28 -5.76
CA VAL A 378 16.58 27.41 -5.76
C VAL A 378 16.97 27.82 -7.19
N ALA A 379 17.16 29.11 -7.37
CA ALA A 379 17.63 29.70 -8.61
C ALA A 379 19.06 29.26 -8.94
N GLU A 380 19.31 28.98 -10.22
CA GLU A 380 20.65 28.67 -10.71
C GLU A 380 21.61 29.85 -10.47
N GLY A 381 22.81 29.56 -9.95
CA GLY A 381 23.90 30.52 -9.76
C GLY A 381 23.74 31.46 -8.55
N SER A 382 22.54 31.94 -8.25
CA SER A 382 22.30 32.85 -7.11
C SER A 382 21.98 32.13 -5.80
N GLY A 383 21.46 30.90 -5.85
CA GLY A 383 21.03 30.18 -4.64
C GLY A 383 19.80 30.78 -3.95
N ARG A 384 19.13 31.74 -4.60
CA ARG A 384 17.91 32.36 -4.09
C ARG A 384 16.76 31.35 -4.09
N VAL A 385 15.94 31.33 -3.05
CA VAL A 385 14.74 30.49 -3.01
C VAL A 385 13.72 31.01 -4.01
N GLU A 386 13.30 30.15 -4.92
CA GLU A 386 12.25 30.42 -5.91
C GLU A 386 10.92 29.76 -5.53
N GLY A 387 10.98 28.58 -4.89
CA GLY A 387 9.81 27.75 -4.67
C GLY A 387 9.95 26.77 -3.50
N VAL A 388 8.83 26.34 -2.95
CA VAL A 388 8.74 25.09 -2.19
C VAL A 388 7.73 24.18 -2.87
N VAL A 389 8.16 22.97 -3.20
CA VAL A 389 7.34 21.96 -3.85
C VAL A 389 6.99 20.90 -2.82
N ILE A 390 5.70 20.58 -2.71
CA ILE A 390 5.21 19.46 -1.88
C ILE A 390 4.93 18.24 -2.76
N LYS A 391 5.02 17.04 -2.18
CA LYS A 391 4.76 15.78 -2.91
C LYS A 391 3.40 15.80 -3.64
N LYS A 392 2.36 16.35 -3.01
CA LYS A 392 1.01 16.45 -3.61
C LYS A 392 0.99 17.25 -4.91
N ARG A 393 1.82 18.30 -5.03
CA ARG A 393 1.90 19.13 -6.22
C ARG A 393 2.58 18.39 -7.38
N LEU A 394 3.63 17.61 -7.09
CA LEU A 394 4.25 16.73 -8.08
C LEU A 394 3.26 15.67 -8.58
N VAL A 395 2.51 15.02 -7.68
CA VAL A 395 1.51 14.01 -8.07
C VAL A 395 0.44 14.63 -8.95
N TRP A 396 -0.09 15.81 -8.59
CA TRP A 396 -1.09 16.49 -9.40
C TRP A 396 -0.57 16.93 -10.77
N TYR A 397 0.69 17.36 -10.84
CA TYR A 397 1.35 17.64 -12.12
C TYR A 397 1.42 16.39 -13.00
N LEU A 398 1.89 15.26 -12.45
CA LEU A 398 1.97 13.98 -13.17
C LEU A 398 0.59 13.47 -13.63
N GLU A 399 -0.46 13.68 -12.82
CA GLU A 399 -1.84 13.37 -13.23
C GLU A 399 -2.31 14.25 -14.39
N GLY A 400 -1.92 15.52 -14.41
CA GLY A 400 -2.19 16.44 -15.53
C GLY A 400 -1.58 15.94 -16.84
N LEU A 401 -0.33 15.46 -16.80
CA LEU A 401 0.37 14.91 -17.96
C LEU A 401 -0.25 13.61 -18.50
N LYS A 402 -0.95 12.83 -17.65
CA LYS A 402 -1.68 11.63 -18.09
C LYS A 402 -2.98 11.94 -18.85
N GLY A 403 -3.51 13.16 -18.69
CA GLY A 403 -4.80 13.57 -19.22
C GLY A 403 -4.75 14.27 -20.58
N GLU A 404 -3.55 14.61 -21.06
CA GLU A 404 -3.27 15.13 -22.41
C GLU A 404 -2.81 14.00 -23.34
#